data_AF-A0A966NI51-F1
#
_entry.id   AF-A0A966NI51-F1
#
_cell.length_a   1.000
_cell.length_b   1.000
_cell.length_c   1.000
_cell.angle_alpha   90.00
_cell.angle_beta   90.00
_cell.angle_gamma   90.00
#
_symmetry.space_group_name_H-M   'P 1'
#
loop_
_entity.id
_entity.type
_entity.pdbx_description
1 polymer ?
#
loop_
_entity_poly.entity_id
_entity_poly.type
_entity_poly.pdbx_seq_one_letter_code
_entity_poly.pdbx_strand_id
1 'polypeptide(L)'
;MEASWEILINSVKELHINNPILQNFCPFPNDLISQNVEHFHIEACDLIKSEKKLNTNQYKDLRDKITEKAEYAHWRQTYKGTAVESRFLSQFGCYCLIGV
;
A
#
# COMPACT_ATOMS: atom_id res chain seq x y z
N MET A 1 -5.34 9.77 -16.53
CA MET A 1 -4.72 10.65 -15.52
C MET A 1 -3.66 9.82 -14.84
N GLU A 2 -2.40 10.24 -14.86
CA GLU A 2 -1.39 9.57 -14.05
C GLU A 2 -1.83 9.63 -12.58
N ALA A 3 -1.93 8.47 -11.94
CA ALA A 3 -2.39 8.38 -10.57
C ALA A 3 -1.26 8.86 -9.64
N SER A 4 -1.15 10.17 -9.41
CA SER A 4 -0.08 10.73 -8.57
C SER A 4 0.03 10.00 -7.23
N TRP A 5 1.18 9.33 -7.03
CA TRP A 5 1.52 8.64 -5.78
C TRP A 5 1.76 9.61 -4.63
N GLU A 6 2.03 10.89 -4.94
CA GLU A 6 2.28 11.95 -3.95
C GLU A 6 1.12 12.11 -2.97
N ILE A 7 -0.13 11.95 -3.43
CA ILE A 7 -1.31 12.06 -2.57
C ILE A 7 -1.27 11.00 -1.45
N LEU A 8 -0.90 9.76 -1.78
CA LEU A 8 -0.78 8.68 -0.81
C LEU A 8 0.45 8.89 0.09
N ILE A 9 1.59 9.27 -0.49
CA ILE A 9 2.83 9.54 0.26
C ILE A 9 2.62 10.66 1.28
N ASN A 10 1.93 11.74 0.91
CA ASN A 10 1.64 12.86 1.81
C ASN A 10 0.75 12.41 2.97
N SER A 11 -0.26 11.58 2.73
CA SER A 11 -1.09 11.04 3.82
C SER A 11 -0.33 10.10 4.76
N VAL A 12 0.60 9.30 4.23
CA VAL A 12 1.49 8.48 5.06
C VAL A 12 2.44 9.36 5.88
N LYS A 13 2.98 10.42 5.27
CA LYS A 13 3.82 11.41 5.97
C LYS A 13 3.08 12.12 7.09
N GLU A 14 1.85 12.58 6.84
CA GLU A 14 0.99 13.21 7.85
C GLU A 14 0.69 12.25 9.01
N LEU A 15 0.32 11.00 8.72
CA LEU A 15 0.12 9.98 9.75
C LEU A 15 1.40 9.79 10.58
N HIS A 16 2.55 9.70 9.91
CA HIS A 16 3.84 9.46 10.55
C HIS A 16 4.26 10.63 11.45
N ILE A 17 4.13 11.88 11.00
CA ILE A 17 4.47 13.09 11.79
C ILE A 17 3.60 13.22 13.03
N ASN A 18 2.34 12.82 12.96
CA ASN A 18 1.40 12.93 14.07
C ASN A 18 1.35 11.68 14.99
N ASN A 19 2.19 10.68 14.75
CA ASN A 19 2.22 9.44 15.54
C ASN A 19 3.58 9.26 16.24
N PRO A 20 3.67 9.45 17.57
CA PRO A 20 4.92 9.32 18.32
C PRO A 20 5.55 7.92 18.21
N ILE A 21 4.74 6.86 18.07
CA ILE A 21 5.26 5.49 17.94
C ILE A 21 6.00 5.33 16.61
N LEU A 22 5.45 5.88 15.52
CA LEU A 22 6.09 5.84 14.20
C LEU A 22 7.36 6.70 14.18
N GLN A 23 7.31 7.91 14.74
CA GLN A 23 8.49 8.78 14.87
C GLN A 23 9.62 8.13 15.69
N ASN A 24 9.28 7.42 16.77
CA ASN A 24 10.26 6.74 17.61
C ASN A 24 10.87 5.52 16.91
N PHE A 25 10.17 4.93 15.94
CA PHE A 25 10.67 3.81 15.16
C PHE A 25 11.70 4.26 14.12
N CYS A 26 11.38 5.30 13.34
CA CYS A 26 12.33 5.95 12.43
C CYS A 26 11.90 7.38 12.08
N PRO A 27 12.82 8.26 11.65
CA PRO A 27 12.43 9.53 11.04
C PRO A 27 11.79 9.31 9.66
N PHE A 28 10.86 10.19 9.27
CA PHE A 28 10.32 10.16 7.90
C PHE A 28 11.38 10.65 6.91
N PRO A 29 11.61 9.96 5.78
CA PRO A 29 12.64 10.34 4.80
C PRO A 29 12.34 11.71 4.18
N ASN A 30 13.39 12.50 3.94
CA ASN A 30 13.32 13.82 3.30
C ASN A 30 13.99 13.83 1.91
N ASP A 31 14.47 12.68 1.45
CA ASP A 31 15.27 12.44 0.26
C ASP A 31 14.59 11.44 -0.69
N LEU A 32 13.26 11.31 -0.62
CA LEU A 32 12.50 10.45 -1.51
C LEU A 32 12.69 10.86 -2.97
N ILE A 33 13.08 9.87 -3.80
CA ILE A 33 13.22 10.03 -5.25
C ILE A 33 12.09 9.24 -5.91
N SER A 34 11.40 9.87 -6.86
CA SER A 34 10.37 9.20 -7.65
C SER A 34 10.99 8.13 -8.54
N GLN A 35 10.34 6.97 -8.62
CA GLN A 35 10.75 5.86 -9.47
C GLN A 35 9.58 5.42 -10.36
N ASN A 36 9.90 4.99 -11.59
CA ASN A 36 8.91 4.38 -12.44
C ASN A 36 8.60 2.97 -11.90
N VAL A 37 7.36 2.71 -11.54
CA VAL A 37 6.90 1.42 -11.03
C VAL A 37 5.95 0.82 -12.04
N GLU A 38 6.32 -0.31 -12.63
CA GLU A 38 5.42 -1.07 -13.51
C GLU A 38 4.32 -1.71 -12.68
N HIS A 39 3.07 -1.49 -13.10
CA HIS A 39 1.93 -2.14 -12.49
C HIS A 39 2.01 -3.67 -12.67
N PHE A 40 1.72 -4.41 -11.59
CA PHE A 40 1.60 -5.86 -11.62
C PHE A 40 0.34 -6.30 -10.88
N HIS A 41 -0.66 -6.73 -11.63
CA HIS A 41 -1.96 -7.14 -11.10
C HIS A 41 -1.94 -8.54 -10.47
N ILE A 42 -2.65 -8.72 -9.36
CA ILE A 42 -2.99 -10.02 -8.76
C ILE A 42 -4.42 -10.00 -8.23
N GLU A 43 -4.99 -11.17 -7.92
CA GLU A 43 -6.37 -11.29 -7.40
C GLU A 43 -6.64 -10.44 -6.14
N ALA A 44 -5.65 -10.28 -5.26
CA ALA A 44 -5.79 -9.43 -4.07
C ALA A 44 -6.05 -7.94 -4.39
N CYS A 45 -5.64 -7.46 -5.58
CA CYS A 45 -5.96 -6.12 -6.08
C CYS A 45 -7.48 -5.93 -6.26
N ASP A 46 -8.16 -6.94 -6.82
CA ASP A 46 -9.60 -6.89 -7.02
C ASP A 46 -10.34 -7.02 -5.67
N LEU A 47 -9.83 -7.89 -4.79
CA LEU A 47 -10.40 -8.09 -3.46
C LEU A 47 -10.40 -6.81 -2.64
N ILE A 48 -9.26 -6.11 -2.54
CA ILE A 48 -9.19 -4.87 -1.74
C ILE A 48 -10.11 -3.78 -2.29
N LYS A 49 -10.28 -3.68 -3.61
CA LYS A 49 -11.21 -2.73 -4.25
C LYS A 49 -12.68 -3.08 -3.98
N SER A 50 -13.00 -4.36 -3.83
CA SER A 50 -14.36 -4.84 -3.56
C SER A 50 -14.73 -4.87 -2.07
N GLU A 51 -13.74 -4.73 -1.19
CA GLU A 51 -13.93 -4.85 0.26
C GLU A 51 -14.70 -3.66 0.83
N LYS A 52 -15.72 -3.95 1.64
CA LYS A 52 -16.64 -2.97 2.24
C LYS A 52 -16.59 -2.93 3.76
N LYS A 53 -15.83 -3.83 4.38
CA LYS A 53 -15.78 -4.04 5.83
C LYS A 53 -14.50 -3.55 6.50
N LEU A 54 -13.60 -2.88 5.76
CA LEU A 54 -12.44 -2.18 6.33
C LEU A 54 -12.87 -0.88 7.03
N ASN A 55 -13.61 -1.00 8.14
CA ASN A 55 -14.22 0.14 8.82
C ASN A 55 -13.22 0.87 9.72
N THR A 56 -13.07 2.18 9.51
CA THR A 56 -12.27 3.07 10.36
C THR A 56 -12.73 4.51 10.19
N ASN A 57 -12.76 5.27 11.28
CA ASN A 57 -12.99 6.71 11.25
C ASN A 57 -11.66 7.47 11.20
N GLN A 58 -10.70 7.06 12.03
CA GLN A 58 -9.41 7.73 12.17
C GLN A 58 -8.54 7.64 10.92
N TYR A 59 -8.56 6.49 10.23
CA TYR A 59 -7.68 6.22 9.09
C TYR A 59 -8.42 6.14 7.76
N LYS A 60 -9.65 6.70 7.70
CA LYS A 60 -10.52 6.60 6.53
C LYS A 60 -9.82 7.09 5.27
N ASP A 61 -9.23 8.29 5.33
CA ASP A 61 -8.56 8.92 4.20
C ASP A 61 -7.38 8.10 3.69
N LEU A 62 -6.51 7.63 4.59
CA LEU A 62 -5.36 6.80 4.23
C LEU A 62 -5.81 5.45 3.62
N ARG A 63 -6.80 4.79 4.23
CA ARG A 63 -7.37 3.54 3.73
C ARG A 63 -7.92 3.72 2.30
N ASP A 64 -8.69 4.78 2.07
CA ASP A 64 -9.31 5.05 0.78
C ASP A 64 -8.24 5.29 -0.29
N LYS A 65 -7.19 6.06 0.02
CA LYS A 65 -6.04 6.29 -0.87
C LYS A 65 -5.25 5.03 -1.17
N ILE A 66 -5.00 4.17 -0.18
CA ILE A 66 -4.36 2.85 -0.39
C ILE A 66 -5.21 2.01 -1.35
N THR A 67 -6.52 1.97 -1.14
CA THR A 67 -7.45 1.17 -1.95
C THR A 67 -7.55 1.70 -3.38
N GLU A 68 -7.56 3.02 -3.58
CA GLU A 68 -7.53 3.64 -4.91
C GLU A 68 -6.24 3.30 -5.66
N LYS A 69 -5.09 3.30 -4.98
CA LYS A 69 -3.79 2.99 -5.60
C LYS A 69 -3.57 1.51 -5.90
N ALA A 70 -4.43 0.63 -5.41
CA ALA A 70 -4.38 -0.81 -5.68
C ALA A 70 -4.22 -1.12 -7.19
N GLU A 71 -4.96 -0.43 -8.05
CA GLU A 71 -4.98 -0.70 -9.50
C GLU A 71 -3.73 -0.22 -10.26
N TYR A 72 -2.88 0.58 -9.62
CA TYR A 72 -1.63 1.07 -10.21
C TYR A 72 -0.40 0.45 -9.55
N ALA A 73 -0.58 -0.27 -8.44
CA ALA A 73 0.52 -0.81 -7.65
C ALA A 73 1.24 -1.97 -8.34
N HIS A 74 2.51 -2.14 -7.98
CA HIS A 74 3.24 -3.38 -8.24
C HIS A 74 2.99 -4.36 -7.09
N TRP A 75 2.02 -5.25 -7.24
CA TRP A 75 1.72 -6.24 -6.21
C TRP A 75 2.81 -7.31 -6.13
N ARG A 76 3.00 -7.89 -4.95
CA ARG A 76 4.01 -8.90 -4.69
C ARG A 76 3.34 -10.22 -4.36
N GLN A 77 3.80 -11.28 -5.02
CA GLN A 77 3.45 -12.66 -4.69
C GLN A 77 4.58 -13.29 -3.86
N THR A 78 4.89 -12.68 -2.70
CA THR A 78 6.09 -12.97 -1.88
C THR A 78 6.29 -14.46 -1.58
N TYR A 79 5.21 -15.22 -1.42
CA TYR A 79 5.24 -16.63 -1.06
C TYR A 79 5.02 -17.59 -2.25
N LYS A 80 5.00 -17.09 -3.49
CA LYS A 80 4.80 -17.93 -4.67
C LYS A 80 5.94 -18.95 -4.80
N GLY A 81 5.59 -20.20 -5.05
CA GLY A 81 6.55 -21.31 -5.13
C GLY A 81 7.00 -21.85 -3.77
N THR A 82 6.44 -21.37 -2.66
CA THR A 82 6.62 -21.98 -1.33
C THR A 82 5.50 -22.98 -1.03
N ALA A 83 5.51 -23.54 0.18
CA ALA A 83 4.44 -24.43 0.67
C ALA A 83 3.12 -23.70 1.01
N VAL A 84 3.06 -22.37 0.88
CA VAL A 84 1.84 -21.59 1.14
C VAL A 84 0.75 -21.94 0.13
N GLU A 85 -0.42 -22.27 0.64
CA GLU A 85 -1.55 -22.75 -0.16
C GLU A 85 -2.03 -21.70 -1.17
N SER A 86 -2.51 -22.19 -2.32
CA SER A 86 -3.06 -21.35 -3.39
C SER A 86 -4.16 -20.41 -2.91
N ARG A 87 -5.01 -20.89 -1.98
CA ARG A 87 -6.07 -20.07 -1.38
C ARG A 87 -5.51 -18.84 -0.66
N PHE A 88 -4.41 -18.98 0.09
CA PHE A 88 -3.78 -17.84 0.72
C PHE A 88 -3.18 -16.91 -0.34
N LEU A 89 -2.48 -17.46 -1.33
CA LEU A 89 -1.84 -16.68 -2.40
C LEU A 89 -2.86 -15.88 -3.25
N SER A 90 -4.10 -16.36 -3.38
CA SER A 90 -5.20 -15.64 -4.03
C SER A 90 -5.78 -14.49 -3.21
N GLN A 91 -5.66 -14.56 -1.87
CA GLN A 91 -6.35 -13.65 -0.95
C GLN A 91 -5.40 -12.65 -0.27
N PHE A 92 -4.10 -12.92 -0.33
CA PHE A 92 -3.06 -12.09 0.25
C PHE A 92 -2.26 -11.40 -0.85
N GLY A 93 -1.99 -10.12 -0.63
CA GLY A 93 -1.09 -9.33 -1.44
C GLY A 93 -0.49 -8.19 -0.64
N CYS A 94 0.66 -7.71 -1.08
CA CYS A 94 1.22 -6.45 -0.62
C CYS A 94 1.93 -5.74 -1.78
N TYR A 95 2.08 -4.43 -1.69
CA TYR A 95 2.91 -3.64 -2.58
C TYR A 95 3.76 -2.66 -1.76
N CYS A 96 4.88 -2.23 -2.33
CA CYS A 96 5.79 -1.28 -1.67
C CYS A 96 5.40 0.15 -2.04
N LEU A 97 5.33 1.05 -1.06
CA LEU A 97 5.12 2.49 -1.29
C LEU A 97 6.44 3.28 -1.27
N ILE A 98 7.31 2.98 -0.30
CA ILE A 98 8.64 3.59 -0.15
C ILE A 98 9.64 2.45 0.08
N GLY A 99 10.65 2.36 -0.77
CA GLY A 99 11.68 1.34 -0.70
C GLY A 99 12.34 1.12 -2.06
N VAL A 100 13.36 0.27 -2.05
CA VAL A 100 14.11 -0.21 -3.22
C VAL A 100 13.60 -1.56 -3.69
#